data_AF-A0A960TF68-F1
#
_entry.id   AF-A0A960TF68-F1
#
_cell.length_a   1.000
_cell.length_b   1.000
_cell.length_c   1.000
_cell.angle_alpha   90.00
_cell.angle_beta   90.00
_cell.angle_gamma   90.00
#
_symmetry.space_group_name_H-M   'P 1'
#
loop_
_entity.id
_entity.type
_entity.pdbx_description
1 polymer ?
#
loop_
_entity_poly.entity_id
_entity_poly.type
_entity_poly.pdbx_seq_one_letter_code
_entity_poly.pdbx_strand_id
1 'polypeptide(L)'
;MSIIFLMDDQDLYQECIDFASRAHKDQNVPGKDYPYITHVSNVAMEIIFAHTRLKINDFSLALQCALLHDTIEDTDVDSKTIEAKFGKNVMLGVNALTKDANLPKSERMMDSLERILKLSPEIGMVKMADRITNLQPPPGHWSSEKISTYKEESRLIYEKLKHCHAFLAERLMNKIEKYPG
;
A
#
# COMPACT_ATOMS: atom_id res chain seq x y z
N MET A 1 -34.80 -12.29 -3.12
CA MET A 1 -34.35 -10.98 -3.64
C MET A 1 -33.52 -10.35 -2.53
N SER A 2 -32.25 -10.75 -2.44
CA SER A 2 -31.37 -10.28 -1.36
C SER A 2 -30.96 -8.86 -1.68
N ILE A 3 -31.43 -7.92 -0.87
CA ILE A 3 -30.96 -6.54 -0.87
C ILE A 3 -29.49 -6.64 -0.44
N ILE A 4 -28.57 -6.52 -1.39
CA ILE A 4 -27.16 -6.32 -1.09
C ILE A 4 -27.09 -4.91 -0.51
N PHE A 5 -27.04 -4.80 0.82
CA PHE A 5 -26.61 -3.57 1.46
C PHE A 5 -25.15 -3.40 1.09
N LEU A 6 -24.87 -2.48 0.17
CA LEU A 6 -23.52 -1.94 0.02
C LEU A 6 -23.19 -1.28 1.35
N MET A 7 -22.19 -1.84 2.03
CA MET A 7 -21.65 -1.29 3.26
C MET A 7 -21.04 0.09 2.95
N ASP A 8 -21.22 1.07 3.83
CA ASP A 8 -20.68 2.41 3.61
C ASP A 8 -19.15 2.39 3.69
N ASP A 9 -18.47 3.33 3.04
CA ASP A 9 -16.99 3.36 3.01
C ASP A 9 -16.40 3.48 4.42
N GLN A 10 -17.10 4.15 5.34
CA GLN A 10 -16.73 4.30 6.74
C GLN A 10 -16.80 2.96 7.48
N ASP A 11 -17.82 2.16 7.22
CA ASP A 11 -17.99 0.83 7.82
C ASP A 11 -16.91 -0.13 7.27
N LEU A 12 -16.62 -0.07 5.97
CA LEU A 12 -15.50 -0.81 5.35
C LEU A 12 -14.16 -0.43 5.96
N TYR A 13 -13.92 0.87 6.18
CA TYR A 13 -12.73 1.36 6.86
C TYR A 13 -12.60 0.75 8.26
N GLN A 14 -13.68 0.83 9.06
CA GLN A 14 -13.69 0.33 10.45
C GLN A 14 -13.45 -1.18 10.51
N GLU A 15 -14.04 -1.96 9.60
CA GLU A 15 -13.80 -3.39 9.53
C GLU A 15 -12.35 -3.72 9.14
N CYS A 16 -11.80 -3.04 8.13
CA CYS A 16 -10.44 -3.30 7.65
C CYS A 16 -9.39 -2.85 8.67
N ILE A 17 -9.55 -1.69 9.31
CA ILE A 17 -8.58 -1.19 10.30
C ILE A 17 -8.60 -2.04 11.58
N ASP A 18 -9.76 -2.54 12.03
CA ASP A 18 -9.82 -3.50 13.15
C ASP A 18 -9.10 -4.80 12.79
N PHE A 19 -9.34 -5.34 11.59
CA PHE A 19 -8.64 -6.53 11.11
C PHE A 19 -7.12 -6.33 11.04
N ALA A 20 -6.66 -5.24 10.41
CA ALA A 20 -5.25 -4.91 10.29
C ALA A 20 -4.60 -4.67 11.67
N SER A 21 -5.30 -4.00 12.59
CA SER A 21 -4.84 -3.77 13.96
C SER A 21 -4.58 -5.07 14.71
N ARG A 22 -5.48 -6.05 14.57
CA ARG A 22 -5.30 -7.38 15.19
C ARG A 22 -4.16 -8.17 14.56
N ALA A 23 -4.03 -8.11 13.23
CA ALA A 23 -2.96 -8.80 12.50
C ALA A 23 -1.58 -8.25 12.88
N HIS A 24 -1.44 -6.92 12.94
CA HIS A 24 -0.18 -6.23 13.24
C HIS A 24 0.00 -5.87 14.74
N LYS A 25 -0.74 -6.53 15.66
CA LYS A 25 -0.85 -6.12 17.07
C LYS A 25 0.50 -6.02 17.81
N ASP A 26 1.47 -6.85 17.43
CA ASP A 26 2.79 -6.94 18.06
C ASP A 26 3.90 -6.32 17.18
N GLN A 27 3.52 -5.66 16.08
CA GLN A 27 4.44 -5.05 15.12
C GLN A 27 4.54 -3.54 15.37
N ASN A 28 5.77 -3.02 15.38
CA ASN A 28 6.06 -1.59 15.38
C ASN A 28 6.55 -1.13 14.01
N VAL A 29 6.42 0.17 13.73
CA VAL A 29 7.04 0.74 12.52
C VAL A 29 8.56 0.57 12.59
N PRO A 30 9.23 0.09 11.53
CA PRO A 30 10.67 -0.19 11.55
C PRO A 30 11.50 0.99 12.06
N GLY A 31 12.25 0.76 13.14
CA GLY A 31 13.10 1.78 13.77
C GLY A 31 12.36 2.84 14.60
N LYS A 32 11.09 2.57 14.96
CA LYS A 32 10.23 3.42 15.79
C LYS A 32 9.64 2.61 16.95
N ASP A 33 9.14 3.32 17.96
CA ASP A 33 8.55 2.77 19.18
C ASP A 33 7.01 2.80 19.18
N TYR A 34 6.40 3.15 18.05
CA TYR A 34 4.94 3.19 17.89
C TYR A 34 4.41 2.08 16.96
N PRO A 35 3.12 1.68 17.12
CA PRO A 35 2.57 0.51 16.46
C PRO A 35 2.47 0.64 14.94
N TYR A 36 2.59 -0.49 14.23
CA TYR A 36 2.58 -0.55 12.76
C TYR A 36 1.27 -0.05 12.15
N ILE A 37 0.15 -0.15 12.87
CA ILE A 37 -1.15 0.37 12.44
C ILE A 37 -1.10 1.87 12.08
N THR A 38 -0.14 2.63 12.62
CA THR A 38 0.11 4.02 12.23
C THR A 38 0.56 4.13 10.76
N HIS A 39 1.40 3.23 10.26
CA HIS A 39 1.77 3.19 8.83
C HIS A 39 0.55 2.89 7.96
N VAL A 40 -0.20 1.83 8.30
CA VAL A 40 -1.42 1.44 7.59
C VAL A 40 -2.42 2.59 7.52
N SER A 41 -2.65 3.28 8.65
CA SER A 41 -3.51 4.47 8.71
C SER A 41 -3.01 5.60 7.80
N ASN A 42 -1.69 5.82 7.70
CA ASN A 42 -1.13 6.84 6.84
C ASN A 42 -1.31 6.50 5.35
N VAL A 43 -1.21 5.21 4.97
CA VAL A 43 -1.43 4.77 3.58
C VAL A 43 -2.90 4.98 3.19
N ALA A 44 -3.84 4.60 4.06
CA ALA A 44 -5.26 4.84 3.84
C ALA A 44 -5.58 6.34 3.74
N MET A 45 -4.94 7.17 4.57
CA MET A 45 -5.06 8.64 4.51
C MET A 45 -4.64 9.18 3.15
N GLU A 46 -3.52 8.72 2.57
CA GLU A 46 -3.10 9.14 1.22
C GLU A 46 -4.16 8.85 0.15
N ILE A 47 -4.83 7.68 0.23
CA ILE A 47 -5.92 7.31 -0.69
C ILE A 47 -7.15 8.19 -0.49
N ILE A 48 -7.56 8.45 0.75
CA ILE A 48 -8.69 9.33 1.08
C ILE A 48 -8.44 10.73 0.52
N PHE A 49 -7.29 11.34 0.82
CA PHE A 49 -6.97 12.67 0.32
C PHE A 49 -6.83 12.69 -1.20
N ALA A 50 -6.25 11.66 -1.81
CA ALA A 50 -6.21 11.54 -3.27
C ALA A 50 -7.61 11.59 -3.88
N HIS A 51 -8.57 10.84 -3.31
CA HIS A 51 -9.96 10.84 -3.77
C HIS A 51 -10.63 12.22 -3.70
N THR A 52 -10.32 13.01 -2.67
CA THR A 52 -10.85 14.39 -2.55
C THR A 52 -10.31 15.35 -3.62
N ARG A 53 -9.15 15.04 -4.21
CA ARG A 53 -8.46 15.88 -5.19
C ARG A 53 -8.74 15.46 -6.62
N LEU A 54 -8.78 14.15 -6.85
CA LEU A 54 -9.12 13.53 -8.11
C LEU A 54 -9.88 12.25 -7.81
N LYS A 55 -11.09 12.13 -8.36
CA LYS A 55 -11.99 11.04 -8.03
C LYS A 55 -11.38 9.69 -8.42
N ILE A 56 -11.29 8.78 -7.46
CA ILE A 56 -10.95 7.36 -7.68
C ILE A 56 -12.23 6.62 -8.09
N ASN A 57 -12.16 5.80 -9.14
CA ASN A 57 -13.32 5.11 -9.69
C ASN A 57 -13.86 4.06 -8.71
N ASP A 58 -13.00 3.13 -8.28
CA ASP A 58 -13.32 2.15 -7.24
C ASP A 58 -12.63 2.52 -5.92
N PHE A 59 -13.15 3.58 -5.28
CA PHE A 59 -12.59 4.09 -4.04
C PHE A 59 -12.59 3.04 -2.92
N SER A 60 -13.68 2.27 -2.79
CA SER A 60 -13.83 1.23 -1.76
C SER A 60 -12.79 0.12 -1.93
N LEU A 61 -12.46 -0.29 -3.16
CA LEU A 61 -11.36 -1.22 -3.42
C LEU A 61 -10.00 -0.64 -3.01
N ALA A 62 -9.70 0.59 -3.43
CA ALA A 62 -8.44 1.25 -3.10
C ALA A 62 -8.26 1.39 -1.58
N LEU A 63 -9.32 1.76 -0.86
CA LEU A 63 -9.31 1.95 0.58
C LEU A 63 -9.07 0.65 1.34
N GLN A 64 -9.80 -0.42 1.00
CA GLN A 64 -9.61 -1.74 1.61
C GLN A 64 -8.20 -2.28 1.35
N CYS A 65 -7.71 -2.21 0.11
CA CYS A 65 -6.36 -2.63 -0.23
C CYS A 65 -5.29 -1.83 0.52
N ALA A 66 -5.46 -0.51 0.69
CA ALA A 66 -4.54 0.31 1.49
C ALA A 66 -4.49 -0.12 2.96
N LEU A 67 -5.64 -0.46 3.55
CA LEU A 67 -5.72 -0.90 4.94
C LEU A 67 -5.18 -2.32 5.16
N LEU A 68 -5.12 -3.14 4.11
CA LEU A 68 -4.77 -4.56 4.20
C LEU A 68 -3.43 -4.91 3.52
N HIS A 69 -2.76 -3.97 2.85
CA HIS A 69 -1.65 -4.25 1.91
C HIS A 69 -0.50 -5.09 2.48
N ASP A 70 -0.16 -4.91 3.76
CA ASP A 70 0.95 -5.62 4.41
C ASP A 70 0.50 -6.81 5.26
N THR A 71 -0.80 -7.10 5.33
CA THR A 71 -1.31 -8.18 6.20
C THR A 71 -0.77 -9.54 5.79
N ILE A 72 -0.62 -9.81 4.49
CA ILE A 72 -0.03 -11.07 4.00
C ILE A 72 1.51 -11.03 4.06
N GLU A 73 2.14 -9.86 3.87
CA GLU A 73 3.61 -9.75 3.84
C GLU A 73 4.24 -9.91 5.23
N ASP A 74 3.62 -9.30 6.24
CA ASP A 74 4.25 -9.11 7.56
C ASP A 74 3.54 -9.87 8.70
N THR A 75 2.47 -10.61 8.43
CA THR A 75 1.70 -11.33 9.46
C THR A 75 1.34 -12.76 9.03
N ASP A 76 0.70 -13.52 9.91
CA ASP A 76 0.25 -14.90 9.64
C ASP A 76 -1.05 -14.98 8.79
N VAL A 77 -1.57 -13.84 8.31
CA VAL A 77 -2.78 -13.80 7.48
C VAL A 77 -2.50 -14.36 6.09
N ASP A 78 -3.32 -15.31 5.64
CA ASP A 78 -3.22 -15.89 4.30
C ASP A 78 -4.22 -15.26 3.30
N SER A 79 -3.97 -15.45 2.00
CA SER A 79 -4.85 -14.93 0.94
C SER A 79 -6.29 -15.43 1.03
N LYS A 80 -6.49 -16.67 1.53
CA LYS A 80 -7.83 -17.27 1.67
C LYS A 80 -8.65 -16.54 2.72
N THR A 81 -8.01 -16.12 3.81
CA THR A 81 -8.63 -15.32 4.86
C THR A 81 -9.09 -13.97 4.30
N ILE A 82 -8.25 -13.31 3.50
CA ILE A 82 -8.62 -12.05 2.83
C ILE A 82 -9.79 -12.25 1.86
N GLU A 83 -9.75 -13.28 1.01
CA GLU A 83 -10.82 -13.56 0.05
C GLU A 83 -12.15 -13.87 0.74
N ALA A 84 -12.12 -14.68 1.80
CA ALA A 84 -13.32 -15.06 2.54
C ALA A 84 -13.99 -13.87 3.25
N LYS A 85 -13.20 -12.90 3.72
CA LYS A 85 -13.71 -11.76 4.50
C LYS A 85 -14.02 -10.53 3.65
N PHE A 86 -13.15 -10.19 2.71
CA PHE A 86 -13.20 -8.93 1.93
C PHE A 86 -13.44 -9.15 0.44
N GLY A 87 -13.53 -10.42 0.00
CA GLY A 87 -13.81 -10.78 -1.37
C GLY A 87 -12.59 -10.85 -2.27
N LYS A 88 -12.82 -11.41 -3.46
CA LYS A 88 -11.77 -11.78 -4.42
C LYS A 88 -10.96 -10.59 -4.93
N ASN A 89 -11.60 -9.46 -5.22
CA ASN A 89 -10.91 -8.30 -5.79
C ASN A 89 -9.91 -7.70 -4.78
N VAL A 90 -10.29 -7.61 -3.50
CA VAL A 90 -9.41 -7.17 -2.42
C VAL A 90 -8.26 -8.15 -2.25
N MET A 91 -8.54 -9.46 -2.22
CA MET A 91 -7.49 -10.48 -2.15
C MET A 91 -6.48 -10.38 -3.30
N LEU A 92 -6.95 -10.20 -4.54
CA LEU A 92 -6.06 -10.05 -5.70
C LEU A 92 -5.19 -8.80 -5.57
N GLY A 93 -5.77 -7.69 -5.11
CA GLY A 93 -5.06 -6.44 -4.85
C GLY A 93 -3.98 -6.57 -3.77
N VAL A 94 -4.34 -7.11 -2.60
CA VAL A 94 -3.41 -7.34 -1.49
C VAL A 94 -2.28 -8.28 -1.91
N ASN A 95 -2.60 -9.40 -2.57
CA ASN A 95 -1.58 -10.31 -3.10
C ASN A 95 -0.63 -9.60 -4.08
N ALA A 96 -1.15 -8.77 -5.00
CA ALA A 96 -0.31 -8.00 -5.93
C ALA A 96 0.66 -7.04 -5.22
N LEU A 97 0.22 -6.47 -4.09
CA LEU A 97 1.01 -5.56 -3.25
C LEU A 97 2.06 -6.29 -2.39
N THR A 98 1.81 -7.55 -2.03
CA THR A 98 2.75 -8.42 -1.32
C THR A 98 3.90 -8.88 -2.20
N LYS A 99 5.14 -8.70 -1.74
CA LYS A 99 6.36 -9.17 -2.41
C LYS A 99 6.57 -10.66 -2.19
N ASP A 100 6.91 -11.39 -3.26
CA ASP A 100 7.22 -12.81 -3.15
C ASP A 100 8.57 -13.03 -2.44
N ALA A 101 8.52 -13.57 -1.23
CA ALA A 101 9.70 -13.87 -0.43
C ALA A 101 10.59 -14.98 -1.03
N ASN A 102 10.08 -15.77 -1.98
CA ASN A 102 10.82 -16.84 -2.66
C ASN A 102 11.73 -16.32 -3.80
N LEU A 103 11.50 -15.09 -4.26
CA LEU A 103 12.34 -14.47 -5.30
C LEU A 103 13.59 -13.79 -4.70
N PRO A 104 14.67 -13.64 -5.50
CA PRO A 104 15.79 -12.78 -5.13
C PRO A 104 15.31 -11.36 -4.80
N LYS A 105 15.88 -10.74 -3.76
CA LYS A 105 15.45 -9.42 -3.26
C LYS A 105 15.39 -8.35 -4.36
N SER A 106 16.32 -8.39 -5.32
CA SER A 106 16.38 -7.48 -6.47
C SER A 106 15.21 -7.62 -7.45
N GLU A 107 14.53 -8.77 -7.47
CA GLU A 107 13.46 -9.08 -8.43
C GLU A 107 12.07 -8.83 -7.84
N ARG A 108 11.92 -8.93 -6.51
CA ARG A 108 10.62 -8.85 -5.81
C ARG A 108 9.80 -7.61 -6.14
N MET A 109 10.45 -6.45 -6.24
CA MET A 109 9.75 -5.21 -6.56
C MET A 109 9.21 -5.22 -7.99
N MET A 110 10.01 -5.66 -8.96
CA MET A 110 9.57 -5.71 -10.36
C MET A 110 8.43 -6.73 -10.54
N ASP A 111 8.54 -7.91 -9.92
CA ASP A 111 7.47 -8.92 -9.92
C ASP A 111 6.15 -8.34 -9.38
N SER A 112 6.18 -7.69 -8.22
CA SER A 112 5.01 -7.04 -7.64
C SER A 112 4.42 -5.98 -8.58
N LEU A 113 5.25 -5.12 -9.17
CA LEU A 113 4.80 -4.10 -10.13
C LEU A 113 4.15 -4.72 -11.37
N GLU A 114 4.69 -5.82 -11.90
CA GLU A 114 4.11 -6.54 -13.04
C GLU A 114 2.75 -7.18 -12.71
N ARG A 115 2.57 -7.66 -11.48
CA ARG A 115 1.27 -8.17 -11.02
C ARG A 115 0.26 -7.03 -10.80
N ILE A 116 0.69 -5.92 -10.22
CA ILE A 116 -0.13 -4.71 -10.02
C ILE A 116 -0.65 -4.19 -11.37
N LEU A 117 0.21 -4.10 -12.39
CA LEU A 117 -0.16 -3.58 -13.73
C LEU A 117 -1.17 -4.46 -14.48
N LYS A 118 -1.41 -5.70 -14.04
CA LYS A 118 -2.44 -6.59 -14.60
C LYS A 118 -3.81 -6.39 -13.94
N LEU A 119 -3.89 -5.57 -12.89
CA LEU A 119 -5.10 -5.27 -12.14
C LEU A 119 -5.59 -3.84 -12.45
N SER A 120 -6.59 -3.37 -11.69
CA SER A 120 -7.13 -2.03 -11.85
C SER A 120 -6.15 -0.95 -11.36
N PRO A 121 -6.24 0.29 -11.87
CA PRO A 121 -5.34 1.39 -11.48
C PRO A 121 -5.27 1.64 -9.97
N GLU A 122 -6.36 1.37 -9.24
CA GLU A 122 -6.47 1.50 -7.78
C GLU A 122 -5.36 0.76 -7.03
N ILE A 123 -4.95 -0.41 -7.49
CA ILE A 123 -3.87 -1.17 -6.83
C ILE A 123 -2.53 -0.45 -6.99
N GLY A 124 -2.29 0.15 -8.16
CA GLY A 124 -1.14 1.02 -8.39
C GLY A 124 -1.17 2.29 -7.53
N MET A 125 -2.36 2.85 -7.28
CA MET A 125 -2.53 3.97 -6.35
C MET A 125 -2.10 3.61 -4.94
N VAL A 126 -2.49 2.43 -4.45
CA VAL A 126 -2.07 1.94 -3.12
C VAL A 126 -0.57 1.78 -3.05
N LYS A 127 0.09 1.24 -4.09
CA LYS A 127 1.55 1.11 -4.09
C LYS A 127 2.28 2.46 -4.07
N MET A 128 1.74 3.45 -4.79
CA MET A 128 2.27 4.82 -4.73
C MET A 128 2.05 5.44 -3.35
N ALA A 129 0.87 5.26 -2.74
CA ALA A 129 0.57 5.73 -1.39
C ALA A 129 1.53 5.12 -0.34
N ASP A 130 1.73 3.80 -0.36
CA ASP A 130 2.72 3.10 0.45
C ASP A 130 4.13 3.68 0.28
N ARG A 131 4.55 3.97 -0.95
CA ARG A 131 5.86 4.58 -1.16
C ARG A 131 5.92 6.02 -0.64
N ILE A 132 4.86 6.82 -0.81
CA ILE A 132 4.77 8.18 -0.28
C ILE A 132 4.91 8.19 1.24
N THR A 133 4.23 7.28 1.94
CA THR A 133 4.28 7.22 3.40
C THR A 133 5.65 6.79 3.90
N ASN A 134 6.33 5.90 3.17
CA ASN A 134 7.68 5.44 3.52
C ASN A 134 8.82 6.40 3.16
N LEU A 135 8.60 7.39 2.29
CA LEU A 135 9.57 8.46 1.99
C LEU A 135 9.61 9.53 3.09
N GLN A 136 9.86 9.09 4.33
CA GLN A 136 10.18 9.91 5.51
C GLN A 136 11.70 10.03 5.69
N PRO A 137 12.22 10.95 6.53
CA PRO A 137 13.65 10.99 6.81
C PRO A 137 14.23 9.60 7.08
N PRO A 138 15.26 9.16 6.34
CA PRO A 138 15.76 7.79 6.44
C PRO A 138 16.27 7.52 7.85
N PRO A 139 16.19 6.27 8.33
CA PRO A 139 16.76 5.89 9.61
C PRO A 139 18.26 6.22 9.67
N GLY A 140 18.72 6.79 10.79
CA GLY A 140 20.11 7.24 10.94
C GLY A 140 21.17 6.14 10.82
N HIS A 141 20.78 4.86 10.88
CA HIS A 141 21.66 3.71 10.68
C HIS A 141 21.76 3.25 9.21
N TRP A 142 21.04 3.87 8.28
CA TRP A 142 21.13 3.52 6.86
C TRP A 142 22.40 4.11 6.23
N SER A 143 23.08 3.31 5.42
CA SER A 143 24.18 3.80 4.57
C SER A 143 23.65 4.69 3.45
N SER A 144 24.50 5.59 2.94
CA SER A 144 24.18 6.42 1.77
C SER A 144 23.79 5.57 0.55
N GLU A 145 24.40 4.40 0.38
CA GLU A 145 24.06 3.44 -0.68
C GLU A 145 22.64 2.89 -0.53
N LYS A 146 22.23 2.53 0.69
CA LYS A 146 20.87 2.05 0.97
C LYS A 146 19.84 3.14 0.72
N ILE A 147 20.13 4.38 1.13
CA ILE A 147 19.28 5.55 0.89
C ILE A 147 19.12 5.79 -0.62
N SER A 148 20.22 5.79 -1.36
CA SER A 148 20.23 5.95 -2.82
C SER A 148 19.43 4.85 -3.52
N THR A 149 19.65 3.58 -3.15
CA THR A 149 18.90 2.44 -3.68
C THR A 149 17.40 2.56 -3.40
N TYR A 150 17.02 3.01 -2.19
CA TYR A 150 15.62 3.22 -1.84
C TYR A 150 14.98 4.34 -2.68
N LYS A 151 15.73 5.42 -2.96
CA LYS A 151 15.31 6.51 -3.85
C LYS A 151 15.14 6.05 -5.29
N GLU A 152 16.07 5.25 -5.84
CA GLU A 152 15.93 4.68 -7.18
C GLU A 152 14.76 3.70 -7.30
N GLU A 153 14.56 2.83 -6.32
CA GLU A 153 13.38 1.95 -6.27
C GLU A 153 12.08 2.77 -6.26
N SER A 154 12.08 3.92 -5.58
CA SER A 154 10.93 4.84 -5.57
C SER A 154 10.68 5.48 -6.94
N ARG A 155 11.74 5.83 -7.68
CA ARG A 155 11.63 6.29 -9.08
C ARG A 155 11.08 5.20 -9.99
N LEU A 156 11.50 3.96 -9.80
CA LEU A 156 10.94 2.82 -10.54
C LEU A 156 9.43 2.68 -10.32
N ILE A 157 8.98 2.76 -9.06
CA ILE A 157 7.54 2.75 -8.71
C ILE A 157 6.82 3.88 -9.43
N TYR A 158 7.35 5.11 -9.36
CA TYR A 158 6.77 6.26 -10.07
C TYR A 158 6.67 6.01 -11.58
N GLU A 159 7.76 5.61 -12.24
CA GLU A 159 7.77 5.43 -13.70
C GLU A 159 6.75 4.38 -14.16
N LYS A 160 6.62 3.28 -13.40
CA LYS A 160 5.67 2.21 -13.71
C LYS A 160 4.22 2.61 -13.44
N LEU A 161 3.94 3.39 -12.38
CA LEU A 161 2.58 3.58 -11.87
C LEU A 161 2.02 5.00 -12.01
N LYS A 162 2.80 5.99 -12.48
CA LYS A 162 2.36 7.40 -12.57
C LYS A 162 1.07 7.62 -13.34
N HIS A 163 0.75 6.74 -14.29
CA HIS A 163 -0.46 6.81 -15.10
C HIS A 163 -1.72 6.35 -14.34
N CYS A 164 -1.58 5.69 -13.17
CA CYS A 164 -2.71 5.20 -12.40
C CYS A 164 -3.50 6.35 -11.74
N HIS A 165 -2.83 7.41 -11.26
CA HIS A 165 -3.50 8.56 -10.64
C HIS A 165 -2.60 9.80 -10.59
N ALA A 166 -2.98 10.86 -11.31
CA ALA A 166 -2.13 12.04 -11.52
C ALA A 166 -1.71 12.73 -10.21
N PHE A 167 -2.65 12.90 -9.26
CA PHE A 167 -2.34 13.56 -7.98
C PHE A 167 -1.35 12.76 -7.12
N LEU A 168 -1.49 11.43 -7.10
CA LEU A 168 -0.56 10.57 -6.33
C LEU A 168 0.81 10.51 -7.01
N ALA A 169 0.84 10.50 -8.35
CA ALA A 169 2.08 10.55 -9.12
C ALA A 169 2.88 11.83 -8.83
N GLU A 170 2.22 13.00 -8.89
CA GLU A 170 2.84 14.28 -8.56
C GLU A 170 3.34 14.31 -7.11
N ARG A 171 2.51 13.84 -6.18
CA ARG A 171 2.88 13.76 -4.76
C ARG A 171 4.07 12.85 -4.51
N LEU A 172 4.12 11.68 -5.16
CA LEU A 172 5.24 10.75 -5.07
C LEU A 172 6.52 11.37 -5.64
N MET A 173 6.46 12.01 -6.81
CA MET A 173 7.63 12.68 -7.39
C MET A 173 8.17 13.76 -6.43
N ASN A 174 7.29 14.62 -5.89
CA ASN A 174 7.66 15.64 -4.91
C ASN A 174 8.33 15.06 -3.66
N LYS A 175 7.91 13.87 -3.22
CA LYS A 175 8.54 13.16 -2.09
C LYS A 175 9.91 12.59 -2.48
N ILE A 176 10.04 12.02 -3.67
CA ILE A 176 11.30 11.48 -4.19
C ILE A 176 12.36 12.59 -4.30
N GLU A 177 12.00 13.76 -4.86
CA GLU A 177 12.92 14.88 -5.03
C GLU A 177 13.46 15.42 -3.70
N LYS A 178 12.60 15.45 -2.67
CA LYS A 178 12.96 15.88 -1.32
C LYS A 178 13.68 14.80 -0.51
N TYR A 179 13.63 13.53 -0.94
CA TYR A 179 14.29 12.45 -0.24
C TYR A 179 15.82 12.56 -0.42
N PRO A 180 16.63 12.39 0.65
CA PRO A 180 18.07 12.45 0.53
C PRO A 180 18.58 11.39 -0.44
N GLY A 181 19.67 11.71 -1.14
CA GLY A 181 20.30 10.86 -2.13
C GLY A 181 21.23 11.69 -2.99
#